data_AF-A0A7S0XGP3-F1
#
_entry.id   AF-A0A7S0XGP3-F1
#
_cell.length_a   1.000
_cell.length_b   1.000
_cell.length_c   1.000
_cell.angle_alpha   90.00
_cell.angle_beta   90.00
_cell.angle_gamma   90.00
#
_symmetry.space_group_name_H-M   'P 1'
#
loop_
_entity.id
_entity.type
_entity.pdbx_description
1 polymer ?
#
loop_
_entity_poly.entity_id
_entity_poly.type
_entity_poly.pdbx_seq_one_letter_code
_entity_poly.pdbx_strand_id
1 'polypeptide(L)'
;MPGDSLVFAESGNLGEIMPYLNRSLGELGYPTPLELLLPNAGDLARTCNVLFLMLRDRQDDLSAREHAGDERRRLQSELARVEAHAERTKNERDAKDQELASAEVKHVVGAEGMRASLEKLQGERDTLRAALAAAAQRRAQAENDARKREKEFDRLRAKLSGIIDDKRREVVCGTLQVGTTTATGGVKEKAVGGGGGVGGSGNG
;
A
#
# COMPACT_ATOMS: atom_id res chain seq x y z
N MET A 1 33.71 -40.78 -48.18
CA MET A 1 35.07 -41.02 -47.68
C MET A 1 35.35 -42.50 -47.79
N PRO A 2 36.27 -42.95 -48.65
CA PRO A 2 36.67 -44.35 -48.67
C PRO A 2 37.40 -44.63 -47.35
N GLY A 3 36.86 -45.55 -46.56
CA GLY A 3 37.49 -46.00 -45.33
C GLY A 3 38.63 -46.93 -45.70
N ASP A 4 39.86 -46.44 -45.56
CA ASP A 4 41.04 -47.30 -45.55
C ASP A 4 40.81 -48.39 -44.52
N SER A 5 40.81 -49.65 -44.97
CA SER A 5 40.92 -50.80 -44.06
C SER A 5 42.28 -50.70 -43.39
N LEU A 6 42.29 -50.11 -42.18
CA LEU A 6 43.40 -50.23 -41.25
C LEU A 6 43.51 -51.70 -40.84
N VAL A 7 44.27 -52.47 -41.62
CA VAL A 7 44.54 -53.87 -41.32
C VAL A 7 45.49 -53.89 -40.12
N PHE A 8 44.92 -54.13 -38.94
CA PHE A 8 45.66 -54.15 -37.69
C PHE A 8 46.59 -55.37 -37.58
N ALA A 9 46.22 -56.52 -38.16
CA ALA A 9 47.00 -57.75 -38.09
C ALA A 9 47.12 -58.46 -39.46
N GLU A 10 48.34 -58.90 -39.78
CA GLU A 10 48.73 -59.59 -41.01
C GLU A 10 49.60 -60.83 -40.69
N SER A 11 49.72 -61.76 -41.64
CA SER A 11 50.46 -63.02 -41.44
C SER A 11 51.95 -62.81 -41.08
N GLY A 12 52.55 -61.68 -41.50
CA GLY A 12 53.95 -61.34 -41.25
C GLY A 12 54.24 -60.62 -39.93
N ASN A 13 53.24 -60.03 -39.26
CA ASN A 13 53.44 -59.19 -38.07
C ASN A 13 52.78 -59.74 -36.78
N LEU A 14 52.13 -60.92 -36.85
CA LEU A 14 51.49 -61.57 -35.70
C LEU A 14 52.43 -61.78 -34.50
N GLY A 15 53.72 -62.01 -34.74
CA GLY A 15 54.71 -62.20 -33.66
C GLY A 15 54.95 -60.94 -32.82
N GLU A 16 54.78 -59.75 -33.41
CA GLU A 16 54.93 -58.45 -32.73
C GLU A 16 53.58 -57.96 -32.15
N ILE A 17 52.47 -58.32 -32.79
CA ILE A 17 51.12 -57.94 -32.36
C ILE A 17 50.68 -58.73 -31.12
N MET A 18 51.03 -60.01 -31.00
CA MET A 18 50.57 -60.84 -29.87
C MET A 18 50.99 -60.27 -28.51
N PRO A 19 52.26 -59.89 -28.29
CA PRO A 19 52.69 -59.28 -27.03
C PRO A 19 52.01 -57.92 -26.78
N TYR A 20 51.79 -57.12 -27.83
CA TYR A 20 51.10 -55.83 -27.73
C TYR A 20 49.62 -55.99 -27.36
N LEU A 21 48.93 -56.95 -27.98
CA LEU A 21 47.54 -57.25 -27.72
C LEU A 21 47.36 -57.78 -26.29
N ASN A 22 48.19 -58.71 -25.86
CA ASN A 22 48.16 -59.23 -24.49
C ASN A 22 48.48 -58.16 -23.45
N ARG A 23 49.38 -57.21 -23.75
CA ARG A 23 49.61 -56.06 -22.86
C ARG A 23 48.38 -55.16 -22.77
N SER A 24 47.84 -54.75 -23.91
CA SER A 24 46.66 -53.87 -23.97
C SER A 24 45.44 -54.49 -23.31
N LEU A 25 45.20 -55.78 -23.53
CA LEU A 25 44.13 -56.52 -22.87
C LEU A 25 44.34 -56.59 -21.36
N GLY A 26 45.58 -56.82 -20.91
CA GLY A 26 45.91 -56.83 -19.48
C GLY A 26 45.73 -55.46 -18.82
N GLU A 27 46.11 -54.37 -19.49
CA GLU A 27 45.89 -52.99 -19.04
C GLU A 27 44.40 -52.65 -18.90
N LEU A 28 43.57 -53.17 -19.81
CA LEU A 28 42.12 -53.04 -19.77
C LEU A 28 41.44 -54.04 -18.81
N GLY A 29 42.21 -54.90 -18.12
CA GLY A 29 41.71 -55.84 -17.11
C GLY A 29 41.19 -57.17 -17.66
N TYR A 30 41.40 -57.48 -18.94
CA TYR A 30 40.97 -58.75 -19.55
C TYR A 30 41.96 -59.90 -19.26
N PRO A 31 41.46 -61.16 -19.20
CA PRO A 31 42.28 -62.35 -19.01
C PRO A 31 43.36 -62.52 -20.09
N THR A 32 44.63 -62.61 -19.67
CA THR A 32 45.81 -62.77 -20.55
C THR A 32 46.79 -63.80 -19.95
N PRO A 33 47.67 -64.46 -20.73
CA PRO A 33 47.90 -64.30 -22.17
C PRO A 33 46.90 -65.08 -23.04
N LEU A 34 46.59 -64.52 -24.21
CA LEU A 34 45.97 -65.21 -25.33
C LEU A 34 47.05 -65.81 -26.22
N GLU A 35 46.91 -67.08 -26.54
CA GLU A 35 47.77 -67.82 -27.46
C GLU A 35 47.00 -68.08 -28.77
N LEU A 36 47.27 -67.26 -29.80
CA LEU A 36 46.56 -67.33 -31.09
C LEU A 36 47.41 -67.93 -32.22
N LEU A 37 48.70 -68.13 -32.00
CA LEU A 37 49.64 -68.65 -33.01
C LEU A 37 49.57 -70.18 -33.16
N LEU A 38 49.38 -70.91 -32.05
CA LEU A 38 49.12 -72.36 -32.02
C LEU A 38 48.11 -72.69 -30.91
N PRO A 39 46.81 -72.36 -31.09
CA PRO A 39 45.83 -72.50 -30.03
C PRO A 39 45.49 -73.97 -29.76
N ASN A 40 45.51 -74.38 -28.49
CA ASN A 40 44.78 -75.58 -28.06
C ASN A 40 43.30 -75.23 -27.77
N ALA A 41 42.46 -76.23 -27.50
CA ALA A 41 41.04 -76.03 -27.22
C ALA A 41 40.79 -75.07 -26.02
N GLY A 42 41.68 -75.07 -25.03
CA GLY A 42 41.63 -74.16 -23.88
C GLY A 42 42.02 -72.72 -24.23
N ASP A 43 43.00 -72.51 -25.11
CA ASP A 43 43.40 -71.19 -25.61
C ASP A 43 42.27 -70.56 -26.45
N LEU A 44 41.63 -71.37 -27.29
CA LEU A 44 40.48 -70.93 -28.08
C LEU A 44 39.31 -70.53 -27.17
N ALA A 45 39.01 -71.31 -26.13
CA ALA A 45 37.98 -70.97 -25.16
C ALA A 45 38.28 -69.67 -24.39
N ARG A 46 39.54 -69.46 -23.96
CA ARG A 46 39.98 -68.19 -23.35
C ARG A 46 39.78 -67.00 -24.29
N THR A 47 40.16 -67.17 -25.55
CA THR A 47 40.00 -66.14 -26.58
C THR A 47 38.53 -65.79 -26.79
N CYS A 48 37.65 -66.80 -26.94
CA CYS A 48 36.21 -66.58 -27.06
C CYS A 48 35.62 -65.88 -25.84
N ASN A 49 36.08 -66.21 -24.64
CA ASN A 49 35.63 -65.54 -23.41
C ASN A 49 36.07 -64.08 -23.35
N VAL A 50 37.32 -63.77 -23.74
CA VAL A 50 37.80 -62.38 -23.80
C VAL A 50 37.00 -61.58 -24.83
N LEU A 51 36.76 -62.13 -26.02
CA LEU A 51 35.92 -61.50 -27.04
C LEU A 51 34.49 -61.27 -26.55
N PHE A 52 33.91 -62.25 -25.84
CA PHE A 52 32.59 -62.11 -25.23
C PHE A 52 32.56 -60.98 -24.19
N LEU A 53 33.55 -60.91 -23.30
CA LEU A 53 33.66 -59.84 -22.30
C LEU A 53 33.79 -58.47 -22.98
N MET A 54 34.66 -58.33 -23.99
CA MET A 54 34.81 -57.08 -24.73
C MET A 54 33.51 -56.64 -25.41
N LEU A 55 32.78 -57.58 -26.01
CA LEU A 55 31.49 -57.30 -26.64
C LEU A 55 30.43 -56.90 -25.62
N ARG A 56 30.40 -57.58 -24.47
CA ARG A 56 29.49 -57.26 -23.38
C ARG A 56 29.78 -55.88 -22.80
N ASP A 57 31.02 -55.60 -22.43
CA ASP A 57 31.45 -54.31 -21.90
C ASP A 57 31.15 -53.18 -22.88
N ARG A 58 31.30 -53.43 -24.19
CA ARG A 58 30.95 -52.46 -25.23
C ARG A 58 29.44 -52.20 -25.31
N GLN A 59 28.61 -53.22 -25.15
CA GLN A 59 27.15 -53.07 -25.11
C GLN A 59 26.72 -52.31 -23.85
N ASP A 60 27.32 -52.63 -22.70
CA ASP A 60 27.05 -51.95 -21.44
C ASP A 60 27.48 -50.47 -21.50
N ASP A 61 28.65 -50.15 -22.08
CA ASP A 61 29.09 -48.77 -22.34
C ASP A 61 28.16 -48.01 -23.28
N LEU A 62 27.67 -48.65 -24.36
CA LEU A 62 26.68 -48.03 -25.25
C LEU A 62 25.39 -47.70 -24.50
N SER A 63 24.88 -48.66 -23.73
CA SER A 63 23.67 -48.47 -22.95
C SER A 63 23.85 -47.36 -21.92
N ALA A 64 24.97 -47.35 -21.18
CA ALA A 64 25.26 -46.31 -20.19
C ALA A 64 25.34 -44.91 -20.83
N ARG A 65 25.95 -44.80 -22.02
CA ARG A 65 26.01 -43.53 -22.77
C ARG A 65 24.66 -43.06 -23.25
N GLU A 66 23.79 -43.97 -23.68
CA GLU A 66 22.42 -43.66 -24.09
C GLU A 66 21.61 -43.13 -22.90
N HIS A 67 21.62 -43.84 -21.77
CA HIS A 67 20.95 -43.41 -20.54
C HIS A 67 21.47 -42.05 -20.05
N ALA A 68 22.79 -41.85 -20.03
CA ALA A 68 23.38 -40.56 -19.67
C ALA A 68 23.01 -39.44 -20.65
N GLY A 69 22.88 -39.77 -21.93
CA GLY A 69 22.44 -38.84 -22.98
C GLY A 69 21.00 -38.38 -22.78
N ASP A 70 20.10 -39.31 -22.47
CA ASP A 70 18.69 -39.02 -22.22
C ASP A 70 18.47 -38.25 -20.92
N GLU A 71 19.17 -38.63 -19.84
CA GLU A 71 19.09 -37.88 -18.59
C GLU A 71 19.61 -36.45 -18.76
N ARG A 72 20.72 -36.27 -19.50
CA ARG A 72 21.23 -34.92 -19.82
C ARG A 72 20.21 -34.11 -20.60
N ARG A 73 19.55 -34.69 -21.61
CA ARG A 73 18.51 -33.99 -22.39
C ARG A 73 17.32 -33.61 -21.52
N ARG A 74 16.89 -34.51 -20.65
CA ARG A 74 15.81 -34.27 -19.69
C ARG A 74 16.15 -33.10 -18.76
N LEU A 75 17.32 -33.15 -18.12
CA LEU A 75 17.76 -32.09 -17.21
C LEU A 75 17.90 -30.74 -17.92
N GLN A 76 18.38 -30.72 -19.17
CA GLN A 76 18.41 -29.49 -19.97
C GLN A 76 17.01 -28.92 -20.25
N SER A 77 16.04 -29.79 -20.54
CA SER A 77 14.65 -29.38 -20.71
C SER A 77 14.03 -28.85 -19.42
N GLU A 78 14.28 -29.52 -18.29
CA GLU A 78 13.81 -29.10 -16.98
C GLU A 78 14.43 -27.75 -16.56
N LEU A 79 15.74 -27.57 -16.80
CA LEU A 79 16.45 -26.32 -16.55
C LEU A 79 15.83 -25.17 -17.37
N ALA A 80 15.68 -25.35 -18.68
CA ALA A 80 15.08 -24.33 -19.56
C ALA A 80 13.65 -23.97 -19.12
N ARG A 81 12.86 -24.95 -18.66
CA ARG A 81 11.52 -24.73 -18.12
C ARG A 81 11.56 -23.89 -16.83
N VAL A 82 12.47 -24.21 -15.91
CA VAL A 82 12.63 -23.49 -14.64
C VAL A 82 13.13 -22.07 -14.89
N GLU A 83 14.10 -21.87 -15.78
CA GLU A 83 14.61 -20.54 -16.16
C GLU A 83 13.50 -19.69 -16.78
N ALA A 84 12.71 -20.24 -17.71
CA ALA A 84 11.58 -19.54 -18.29
C ALA A 84 10.51 -19.17 -17.25
N HIS A 85 10.29 -20.01 -16.23
CA HIS A 85 9.38 -19.70 -15.13
C HIS A 85 9.96 -18.60 -14.23
N ALA A 86 11.25 -18.69 -13.88
CA ALA A 86 11.95 -17.69 -13.07
C ALA A 86 11.88 -16.30 -13.72
N GLU A 87 12.17 -16.19 -15.02
CA GLU A 87 12.09 -14.92 -15.76
C GLU A 87 10.67 -14.34 -15.77
N ARG A 88 9.62 -15.17 -15.96
CA ARG A 88 8.23 -14.69 -15.86
C ARG A 88 7.91 -14.14 -14.48
N THR A 89 8.23 -14.90 -13.43
CA THR A 89 7.96 -14.47 -12.05
C THR A 89 8.74 -13.21 -11.65
N LYS A 90 9.94 -13.03 -12.21
CA LYS A 90 10.75 -11.82 -12.03
C LYS A 90 10.09 -10.62 -12.71
N ASN A 91 9.64 -10.77 -13.96
CA ASN A 91 8.93 -9.71 -14.67
C ASN A 91 7.61 -9.32 -13.98
N GLU A 92 6.86 -10.30 -13.47
CA GLU A 92 5.65 -10.06 -12.69
C GLU A 92 5.94 -9.31 -11.38
N ARG A 93 7.05 -9.64 -10.70
CA ARG A 93 7.49 -8.91 -9.51
C ARG A 93 7.82 -7.46 -9.86
N ASP A 94 8.65 -7.26 -10.88
CA ASP A 94 9.10 -5.92 -11.27
C ASP A 94 7.92 -5.04 -11.70
N ALA A 95 6.92 -5.61 -12.38
CA ALA A 95 5.67 -4.92 -12.72
C ALA A 95 4.88 -4.52 -11.46
N LYS A 96 4.73 -5.44 -10.49
CA LYS A 96 4.05 -5.14 -9.23
C LYS A 96 4.79 -4.10 -8.39
N ASP A 97 6.12 -4.12 -8.37
CA ASP A 97 6.92 -3.12 -7.66
C ASP A 97 6.73 -1.73 -8.28
N GLN A 98 6.64 -1.64 -9.61
CA GLN A 98 6.30 -0.38 -10.29
C GLN A 98 4.88 0.10 -10.00
N GLU A 99 3.90 -0.82 -9.97
CA GLU A 99 2.52 -0.50 -9.61
C GLU A 99 2.40 0.00 -8.17
N LEU A 100 3.09 -0.66 -7.23
CA LEU A 100 3.14 -0.24 -5.82
C LEU A 100 3.77 1.15 -5.68
N ALA A 101 4.92 1.39 -6.32
CA ALA A 101 5.55 2.71 -6.30
C ALA A 101 4.62 3.80 -6.87
N SER A 102 3.90 3.51 -7.96
CA SER A 102 2.90 4.44 -8.51
C SER A 102 1.74 4.69 -7.55
N ALA A 103 1.24 3.65 -6.90
CA ALA A 103 0.15 3.75 -5.92
C ALA A 103 0.57 4.55 -4.67
N GLU A 104 1.79 4.36 -4.19
CA GLU A 104 2.34 5.12 -3.06
C GLU A 104 2.44 6.61 -3.38
N VAL A 105 2.97 6.98 -4.56
CA VAL A 105 3.02 8.38 -5.00
C VAL A 105 1.63 8.99 -5.05
N LYS A 106 0.64 8.28 -5.65
CA LYS A 106 -0.75 8.75 -5.70
C LYS A 106 -1.34 8.93 -4.29
N HIS A 107 -1.04 8.01 -3.38
CA HIS A 107 -1.53 8.08 -2.00
C HIS A 107 -0.94 9.27 -1.25
N VAL A 108 0.38 9.53 -1.39
CA VAL A 108 1.05 10.68 -0.76
C VAL A 108 0.46 11.98 -1.29
N VAL A 109 0.40 12.16 -2.62
CA VAL A 109 -0.15 13.38 -3.24
C VAL A 109 -1.61 13.59 -2.85
N GLY A 110 -2.42 12.52 -2.84
CA GLY A 110 -3.81 12.58 -2.40
C GLY A 110 -3.95 12.98 -0.92
N ALA A 111 -3.12 12.42 -0.04
CA ALA A 111 -3.11 12.75 1.37
C ALA A 111 -2.69 14.21 1.62
N GLU A 112 -1.69 14.72 0.90
CA GLU A 112 -1.28 16.12 0.95
C GLU A 112 -2.38 17.06 0.45
N GLY A 113 -3.05 16.71 -0.66
CA GLY A 113 -4.19 17.47 -1.17
C GLY A 113 -5.35 17.55 -0.16
N MET A 114 -5.67 16.43 0.49
CA MET A 114 -6.69 16.41 1.55
C MET A 114 -6.28 17.25 2.77
N ARG A 115 -5.01 17.18 3.20
CA ARG A 115 -4.49 18.02 4.29
C ARG A 115 -4.60 19.51 3.97
N ALA A 116 -4.21 19.91 2.76
CA ALA A 116 -4.33 21.30 2.31
C ALA A 116 -5.79 21.77 2.28
N SER A 117 -6.73 20.90 1.87
CA SER A 117 -8.16 21.22 1.90
C SER A 117 -8.69 21.37 3.33
N LEU A 118 -8.24 20.53 4.26
CA LEU A 118 -8.61 20.64 5.67
C LEU A 118 -8.11 21.96 6.27
N GLU A 119 -6.87 22.34 5.99
CA GLU A 119 -6.29 23.59 6.48
C GLU A 119 -7.06 24.82 5.97
N LYS A 120 -7.44 24.84 4.69
CA LYS A 120 -8.29 25.89 4.12
C LYS A 120 -9.63 26.00 4.83
N LEU A 121 -10.34 24.87 4.99
CA LEU A 121 -11.63 24.83 5.67
C LEU A 121 -11.53 25.25 7.14
N GLN A 122 -10.43 24.92 7.82
CA GLN A 122 -10.17 25.36 9.19
C GLN A 122 -9.96 26.89 9.24
N GLY A 123 -9.20 27.46 8.31
CA GLY A 123 -9.03 28.91 8.19
C GLY A 123 -10.36 29.64 7.92
N GLU A 124 -11.16 29.14 6.98
CA GLU A 124 -12.51 29.67 6.69
C GLU A 124 -13.42 29.60 7.92
N ARG A 125 -13.46 28.46 8.61
CA ARG A 125 -14.21 28.31 9.86
C ARG A 125 -13.78 29.33 10.91
N ASP A 126 -12.49 29.56 11.08
CA ASP A 126 -11.97 30.46 12.11
C ASP A 126 -12.24 31.93 11.79
N THR A 127 -12.15 32.31 10.51
CA THR A 127 -12.56 33.66 10.05
C THR A 127 -14.06 33.89 10.25
N LEU A 128 -14.90 32.90 9.94
CA LEU A 128 -16.35 32.98 10.16
C LEU A 128 -16.69 33.06 11.65
N ARG A 129 -16.00 32.29 12.50
CA ARG A 129 -16.16 32.37 13.97
C ARG A 129 -15.80 33.75 14.51
N ALA A 130 -14.69 34.33 14.06
CA ALA A 130 -14.29 35.67 14.46
C ALA A 130 -15.31 36.73 14.02
N ALA A 131 -15.80 36.63 12.77
CA ALA A 131 -16.83 37.53 12.25
C ALA A 131 -18.16 37.42 13.03
N LEU A 132 -18.57 36.19 13.37
CA LEU A 132 -19.77 35.93 14.16
C LEU A 132 -19.66 36.55 15.56
N ALA A 133 -18.52 36.37 16.24
CA ALA A 133 -18.28 36.98 17.55
C ALA A 133 -18.33 38.51 17.49
N ALA A 134 -17.70 39.13 16.48
CA ALA A 134 -17.74 40.57 16.28
C ALA A 134 -19.16 41.09 15.97
N ALA A 135 -19.94 40.35 15.19
CA ALA A 135 -21.33 40.68 14.89
C ALA A 135 -22.22 40.59 16.15
N ALA A 136 -22.04 39.55 16.97
CA ALA A 136 -22.74 39.38 18.24
C ALA A 136 -22.43 40.53 19.21
N GLN A 137 -21.16 40.94 19.30
CA GLN A 137 -20.75 42.10 20.10
C GLN A 137 -21.39 43.40 19.62
N ARG A 138 -21.36 43.66 18.30
CA ARG A 138 -22.00 44.84 17.70
C ARG A 138 -23.50 44.87 17.96
N ARG A 139 -24.17 43.73 17.84
CA ARG A 139 -25.60 43.60 18.16
C ARG A 139 -25.88 43.94 19.62
N ALA A 140 -25.13 43.36 20.56
CA ALA A 140 -25.28 43.65 21.99
C ALA A 140 -25.05 45.13 22.32
N GLN A 141 -24.07 45.76 21.67
CA GLN A 141 -23.81 47.19 21.82
C GLN A 141 -24.97 48.05 21.27
N ALA A 142 -25.46 47.73 20.08
CA ALA A 142 -26.61 48.41 19.48
C ALA A 142 -27.89 48.28 20.33
N GLU A 143 -28.14 47.10 20.89
CA GLU A 143 -29.27 46.85 21.80
C GLU A 143 -29.15 47.71 23.09
N ASN A 144 -27.95 47.81 23.66
CA ASN A 144 -27.72 48.64 24.85
C ASN A 144 -27.88 50.14 24.56
N ASP A 145 -27.36 50.62 23.42
CA ASP A 145 -27.50 52.02 23.02
C ASP A 145 -28.95 52.37 22.68
N ALA A 146 -29.69 51.46 22.05
CA ALA A 146 -31.14 51.61 21.83
C ALA A 146 -31.89 51.74 23.16
N ARG A 147 -31.61 50.87 24.15
CA ARG A 147 -32.22 50.95 25.49
C ARG A 147 -31.88 52.24 26.23
N LYS A 148 -30.68 52.80 26.07
CA LYS A 148 -30.32 54.10 26.66
C LYS A 148 -31.13 55.23 26.03
N ARG A 149 -31.19 55.26 24.69
CA ARG A 149 -31.99 56.26 23.95
C ARG A 149 -33.48 56.18 24.31
N GLU A 150 -34.04 54.98 24.40
CA GLU A 150 -35.44 54.76 24.80
C GLU A 150 -35.73 55.36 26.17
N LYS A 151 -34.87 55.10 27.17
CA LYS A 151 -34.99 55.70 28.51
C LYS A 151 -34.88 57.23 28.49
N GLU A 152 -34.04 57.80 27.64
CA GLU A 152 -33.91 59.26 27.49
C GLU A 152 -35.14 59.87 26.81
N PHE A 153 -35.66 59.22 25.77
CA PHE A 153 -36.91 59.59 25.11
C PHE A 153 -38.07 59.59 26.11
N ASP A 154 -38.22 58.55 26.93
CA ASP A 154 -39.26 58.49 27.96
C ASP A 154 -39.12 59.62 28.99
N ARG A 155 -37.89 59.92 29.44
CA ARG A 155 -37.63 61.05 30.35
C ARG A 155 -38.00 62.39 29.72
N LEU A 156 -37.63 62.63 28.47
CA LEU A 156 -37.95 63.87 27.77
C LEU A 156 -39.46 63.99 27.51
N ARG A 157 -40.12 62.88 27.15
CA ARG A 157 -41.56 62.80 26.99
C ARG A 157 -42.28 63.12 28.30
N ALA A 158 -41.81 62.57 29.43
CA ALA A 158 -42.35 62.87 30.75
C ALA A 158 -42.17 64.36 31.12
N LYS A 159 -41.00 64.95 30.85
CA LYS A 159 -40.75 66.39 31.06
C LYS A 159 -41.68 67.24 30.20
N LEU A 160 -41.84 66.90 28.92
CA LEU A 160 -42.73 67.63 28.01
C LEU A 160 -44.20 67.54 28.48
N SER A 161 -44.64 66.34 28.90
CA SER A 161 -45.97 66.16 29.49
C SER A 161 -46.15 67.04 30.73
N GLY A 162 -45.17 67.06 31.64
CA GLY A 162 -45.17 67.92 32.81
C GLY A 162 -45.30 69.41 32.45
N ILE A 163 -44.53 69.89 31.46
CA ILE A 163 -44.62 71.29 30.99
C ILE A 163 -45.99 71.60 30.37
N ILE A 164 -46.58 70.66 29.61
CA ILE A 164 -47.92 70.83 29.04
C ILE A 164 -48.97 70.89 30.17
N ASP A 165 -48.84 70.03 31.17
CA ASP A 165 -49.72 70.02 32.34
C ASP A 165 -49.56 71.30 33.17
N ASP A 166 -48.34 71.80 33.35
CA ASP A 166 -48.05 73.07 34.03
C ASP A 166 -48.57 74.26 33.24
N LYS A 167 -48.43 74.29 31.91
CA LYS A 167 -49.08 75.31 31.06
C LYS A 167 -50.60 75.22 31.13
N ARG A 168 -51.18 74.02 31.13
CA ARG A 168 -52.62 73.84 31.36
C ARG A 168 -53.00 74.38 32.73
N ARG A 169 -52.20 74.13 33.76
CA ARG A 169 -52.41 74.67 35.11
C ARG A 169 -52.20 76.16 35.17
N GLU A 170 -51.29 76.79 34.44
CA GLU A 170 -51.14 78.25 34.38
C GLU A 170 -52.31 78.90 33.66
N VAL A 171 -52.79 78.31 32.56
CA VAL A 171 -54.02 78.75 31.88
C VAL A 171 -55.25 78.58 32.79
N VAL A 172 -55.30 77.50 33.57
CA VAL A 172 -56.34 77.25 34.58
C VAL A 172 -56.12 78.07 35.86
N CYS A 173 -54.91 78.49 36.21
CA CYS A 173 -54.60 79.27 37.42
C CYS A 173 -54.66 80.78 37.17
N GLY A 174 -54.66 81.22 35.90
CA GLY A 174 -55.13 82.56 35.50
C GLY A 174 -56.65 82.73 35.62
N THR A 175 -57.40 81.64 35.81
CA THR A 175 -58.84 81.67 36.04
C THR A 175 -59.23 80.68 37.12
N LEU A 176 -59.38 81.19 38.35
CA LEU A 176 -60.04 80.57 39.52
C LEU A 176 -59.11 80.25 40.70
N GLN A 177 -59.11 81.21 41.61
CA GLN A 177 -59.22 80.96 43.03
C GLN A 177 -60.47 80.10 43.29
N VAL A 178 -60.35 79.08 44.15
CA VAL A 178 -61.35 78.53 45.09
C VAL A 178 -61.25 76.99 45.19
N GLY A 179 -60.99 76.51 46.40
CA GLY A 179 -61.84 75.46 46.97
C GLY A 179 -61.29 74.05 47.12
N THR A 180 -60.83 73.75 48.34
CA THR A 180 -61.17 72.57 49.16
C THR A 180 -60.65 71.16 48.78
N THR A 181 -59.69 70.71 49.59
CA THR A 181 -59.63 69.42 50.33
C THR A 181 -60.41 68.21 49.81
N THR A 182 -59.72 67.09 49.64
CA THR A 182 -59.98 65.85 50.39
C THR A 182 -58.89 64.81 50.18
N ALA A 183 -58.57 64.09 51.26
CA ALA A 183 -57.60 63.02 51.36
C ALA A 183 -58.21 61.66 51.00
N THR A 184 -57.38 60.76 50.47
CA THR A 184 -57.34 59.27 50.62
C THR A 184 -56.35 58.78 49.56
N GLY A 185 -55.37 57.92 49.78
CA GLY A 185 -55.32 56.73 50.62
C GLY A 185 -54.68 55.67 49.73
N GLY A 186 -53.39 55.42 49.92
CA GLY A 186 -52.61 54.51 49.07
C GLY A 186 -52.85 53.05 49.43
N VAL A 187 -52.85 52.19 48.40
CA VAL A 187 -52.62 50.75 48.55
C VAL A 187 -51.57 50.33 47.52
N LYS A 188 -50.47 49.78 48.04
CA LYS A 188 -49.45 49.04 47.29
C LYS A 188 -50.00 47.66 46.97
N GLU A 189 -49.82 47.19 45.75
CA GLU A 189 -49.78 45.76 45.50
C GLU A 189 -48.62 45.38 44.58
N LYS A 190 -48.02 44.25 44.93
CA LYS A 190 -46.64 43.84 44.70
C LYS A 190 -46.72 42.63 43.76
N ALA A 191 -46.39 42.81 42.49
CA ALA A 191 -46.28 41.68 41.56
C ALA A 191 -44.89 41.02 41.73
N VAL A 192 -44.90 39.85 42.37
CA VAL A 192 -43.80 38.89 42.41
C VAL A 192 -44.01 37.89 41.27
N GLY A 193 -43.06 37.81 40.35
CA GLY A 193 -42.83 36.67 39.45
C GLY A 193 -41.31 36.57 39.29
N GLY A 194 -40.64 35.56 39.83
CA GLY A 194 -40.62 34.19 39.28
C GLY A 194 -39.74 34.23 38.03
N GLY A 195 -38.42 33.98 38.09
CA GLY A 195 -37.82 32.74 38.55
C GLY A 195 -37.79 31.75 37.38
N GLY A 196 -36.65 31.65 36.69
CA GLY A 196 -36.47 30.68 35.59
C GLY A 196 -35.11 30.88 34.91
N GLY A 197 -34.12 30.12 35.35
CA GLY A 197 -32.80 30.06 34.72
C GLY A 197 -32.63 28.88 33.79
N VAL A 198 -31.46 28.91 33.13
CA VAL A 198 -30.61 27.78 32.70
C VAL A 198 -31.01 26.99 31.44
N GLY A 199 -30.00 26.83 30.56
CA GLY A 199 -29.88 25.80 29.51
C GLY A 199 -29.69 26.44 28.13
N GLY A 200 -28.54 26.40 27.45
CA GLY A 200 -27.46 25.42 27.46
C GLY A 200 -27.65 24.43 26.30
N SER A 201 -26.63 24.34 25.44
CA SER A 201 -26.42 23.39 24.34
C SER A 201 -27.16 23.71 23.02
N GLY A 202 -26.57 23.64 21.84
CA GLY A 202 -25.33 22.95 21.45
C GLY A 202 -25.66 21.99 20.30
N ASN A 203 -25.03 22.23 19.14
CA ASN A 203 -24.84 21.35 17.98
C ASN A 203 -26.00 20.53 17.41
N GLY A 204 -26.28 20.79 16.13
CA GLY A 204 -26.62 19.83 15.09
C GLY A 204 -25.99 20.32 13.80
#